data_AF-A0A3D5SCK4-F1
#
_entry.id   AF-A0A3D5SCK4-F1
#
_cell.length_a   1.000
_cell.length_b   1.000
_cell.length_c   1.000
_cell.angle_alpha   90.00
_cell.angle_beta   90.00
_cell.angle_gamma   90.00
#
_symmetry.space_group_name_H-M   'P 1'
#
loop_
_entity.id
_entity.type
_entity.pdbx_description
1 polymer ?
#
loop_
_entity_poly.entity_id
_entity_poly.type
_entity_poly.pdbx_seq_one_letter_code
_entity_poly.pdbx_strand_id
1 'polypeptide(L)'
;MSDTSIEPEAKPEPKTEAAPVSEGKQKLSILHILTSVLAAAVGVQSKKNQEKDFNGKGSIYIYIAAGIIFTVLFVITIVTVVKNILASAGM
;
A
#
# COMPACT_ATOMS: atom_id res chain seq x y z
N MET A 1 61.10 12.90 -29.88
CA MET A 1 60.12 12.71 -30.98
C MET A 1 58.89 12.04 -30.39
N SER A 2 57.71 12.63 -30.64
CA SER A 2 56.34 12.03 -30.68
C SER A 2 55.82 11.24 -29.45
N ASP A 3 54.67 11.51 -28.84
CA ASP A 3 53.54 12.38 -29.18
C ASP A 3 52.66 12.61 -27.94
N THR A 4 52.00 13.76 -27.94
CA THR A 4 50.86 14.15 -27.10
C THR A 4 49.58 13.44 -27.56
N SER A 5 48.72 12.98 -26.62
CA SER A 5 47.22 12.93 -26.66
C SER A 5 46.73 12.33 -25.31
N ILE A 6 46.11 13.06 -24.36
CA ILE A 6 44.66 13.39 -24.21
C ILE A 6 43.79 12.10 -24.11
N GLU A 7 42.91 11.78 -23.15
CA GLU A 7 42.19 12.40 -22.00
C GLU A 7 41.73 11.26 -21.01
N PRO A 8 41.15 11.55 -19.82
CA PRO A 8 40.73 10.57 -18.82
C PRO A 8 39.25 10.14 -18.99
N GLU A 9 38.97 8.83 -19.02
CA GLU A 9 37.59 8.34 -18.89
C GLU A 9 37.28 7.92 -17.44
N ALA A 10 36.56 8.81 -16.75
CA ALA A 10 35.77 8.47 -15.57
C ALA A 10 34.50 7.73 -16.00
N LYS A 11 34.30 6.51 -15.50
CA LYS A 11 33.02 5.80 -15.59
C LYS A 11 32.39 5.71 -14.19
N PRO A 12 31.17 6.23 -13.97
CA PRO A 12 30.52 6.18 -12.66
C PRO A 12 29.80 4.82 -12.47
N GLU A 13 30.05 4.16 -11.34
CA GLU A 13 29.29 2.99 -10.88
C GLU A 13 28.37 3.37 -9.68
N PRO A 14 27.15 2.80 -9.57
CA PRO A 14 26.08 3.35 -8.73
C PRO A 14 26.06 2.81 -7.28
N LYS A 15 26.16 3.76 -6.35
CA LYS A 15 25.62 3.88 -4.97
C LYS A 15 24.96 2.65 -4.31
N THR A 16 25.68 2.06 -3.35
CA THR A 16 25.11 1.38 -2.17
C THR A 16 24.97 2.42 -1.06
N GLU A 17 23.74 2.66 -0.59
CA GLU A 17 23.47 3.58 0.53
C GLU A 17 22.41 2.96 1.45
N ALA A 18 22.79 2.71 2.70
CA ALA A 18 21.88 2.29 3.77
C ALA A 18 22.15 3.12 5.05
N ALA A 19 21.26 4.09 5.25
CA ALA A 19 20.72 4.69 6.49
C ALA A 19 21.63 5.43 7.50
N PRO A 20 21.09 6.53 8.05
CA PRO A 20 20.84 6.55 9.50
C PRO A 20 19.43 7.01 9.90
N VAL A 21 18.96 6.43 11.00
CA VAL A 21 17.73 6.73 11.74
C VAL A 21 17.78 8.16 12.28
N SER A 22 16.69 8.93 12.15
CA SER A 22 16.60 10.30 12.68
C SER A 22 15.45 10.41 13.68
N GLU A 23 15.80 10.49 14.97
CA GLU A 23 14.96 11.08 16.00
C GLU A 23 14.77 12.56 15.70
N GLY A 24 13.52 12.98 15.61
CA GLY A 24 13.14 14.37 15.50
C GLY A 24 11.63 14.43 15.59
N LYS A 25 11.10 15.33 16.41
CA LYS A 25 9.67 15.59 16.59
C LYS A 25 9.09 16.18 15.30
N GLN A 26 9.09 15.40 14.21
CA GLN A 26 8.49 15.77 12.95
C GLN A 26 6.98 15.64 13.13
N LYS A 27 6.27 16.77 13.05
CA LYS A 27 4.82 16.74 12.85
C LYS A 27 4.58 15.88 11.61
N LEU A 28 4.01 14.70 11.81
CA LEU A 28 3.62 13.82 10.71
C LEU A 28 2.75 14.64 9.76
N SER A 29 3.25 14.83 8.55
CA SER A 29 2.52 15.55 7.51
C SER A 29 1.17 14.88 7.33
N ILE A 30 0.09 15.65 7.15
CA ILE A 30 -1.24 15.11 6.84
C ILE A 30 -1.16 14.17 5.63
N LEU A 31 -0.24 14.43 4.70
CA LEU A 31 0.00 13.54 3.57
C LEU A 31 0.55 12.18 4.01
N HIS A 32 1.39 12.13 5.05
CA HIS A 32 1.90 10.88 5.63
C HIS A 32 0.78 10.09 6.32
N ILE A 33 -0.17 10.80 6.91
CA ILE A 33 -1.34 10.18 7.54
C ILE A 33 -2.27 9.62 6.46
N LEU A 34 -2.52 10.36 5.36
CA LEU A 34 -3.28 9.86 4.23
C LEU A 34 -2.61 8.64 3.59
N THR A 35 -1.31 8.68 3.33
CA THR A 35 -0.60 7.55 2.71
C THR A 35 -0.58 6.32 3.62
N SER A 36 -0.52 6.51 4.93
CA SER A 36 -0.65 5.44 5.92
C SER A 36 -2.05 4.80 5.90
N VAL A 37 -3.11 5.61 5.85
CA VAL A 37 -4.49 5.13 5.76
C VAL A 37 -4.75 4.37 4.44
N LEU A 38 -4.18 4.85 3.33
CA LEU A 38 -4.24 4.14 2.06
C LEU A 38 -3.46 2.81 2.10
N ALA A 39 -2.27 2.76 2.69
CA ALA A 39 -1.51 1.52 2.83
C ALA A 39 -2.22 0.49 3.74
N ALA A 40 -2.93 0.98 4.76
CA ALA A 40 -3.75 0.15 5.64
C ALA A 40 -5.00 -0.40 4.94
N ALA A 41 -5.63 0.36 4.04
CA ALA A 41 -6.77 -0.09 3.23
C ALA A 41 -6.36 -1.10 2.14
N VAL A 42 -5.11 -1.04 1.67
CA VAL A 42 -4.56 -1.95 0.66
C VAL A 42 -4.24 -3.34 1.24
N GLY A 43 -4.12 -3.47 2.56
CA GLY A 43 -3.81 -4.76 3.19
C GLY A 43 -2.36 -5.14 2.91
N VAL A 44 -1.43 -4.55 3.67
CA VAL A 44 -0.04 -5.01 3.78
C VAL A 44 -0.04 -6.38 4.46
N GLN A 45 -0.37 -7.40 3.67
CA GLN A 45 -0.21 -8.77 4.08
C GLN A 45 1.24 -9.15 3.89
N SER A 46 1.95 -9.13 5.03
CA SER A 46 3.25 -9.79 5.19
C SER A 46 3.27 -11.13 4.44
N LYS A 47 4.39 -11.45 3.76
CA LYS A 47 4.58 -12.73 3.05
C LYS A 47 4.18 -13.95 3.88
N LYS A 48 4.28 -13.86 5.22
CA LYS A 48 3.84 -14.88 6.17
C LYS A 48 2.33 -15.17 6.14
N ASN A 49 1.50 -14.15 5.94
CA ASN A 49 0.05 -14.29 5.83
C ASN A 49 -0.33 -14.90 4.47
N GLN A 50 0.34 -14.45 3.41
CA GLN A 50 0.23 -15.05 2.09
C GLN A 50 0.67 -16.53 2.09
N GLU A 51 1.78 -16.89 2.73
CA GLU A 51 2.19 -18.29 2.77
C GLU A 51 1.20 -19.18 3.53
N LYS A 52 0.53 -18.69 4.59
CA LYS A 52 -0.50 -19.46 5.28
C LYS A 52 -1.79 -19.61 4.47
N ASP A 53 -2.21 -18.52 3.84
CA ASP A 53 -3.46 -18.45 3.08
C ASP A 53 -3.34 -19.19 1.74
N PHE A 54 -2.13 -19.27 1.17
CA PHE A 54 -1.88 -19.83 -0.15
C PHE A 54 -1.02 -21.11 -0.17
N ASN A 55 -0.26 -21.43 0.90
CA ASN A 55 0.44 -22.73 1.03
C ASN A 55 -0.28 -23.69 2.00
N GLY A 56 -1.18 -23.20 2.85
CA GLY A 56 -2.13 -24.06 3.54
C GLY A 56 -3.12 -24.66 2.55
N LYS A 57 -3.75 -25.80 2.88
CA LYS A 57 -4.82 -26.44 2.08
C LYS A 57 -6.07 -25.56 1.89
N GLY A 58 -6.01 -24.28 2.24
CA GLY A 58 -7.07 -23.30 2.02
C GLY A 58 -7.25 -23.08 0.53
N SER A 59 -8.47 -23.30 0.06
CA SER A 59 -8.79 -23.05 -1.33
C SER A 59 -8.98 -21.56 -1.57
N ILE A 60 -8.32 -21.00 -2.59
CA ILE A 60 -8.45 -19.61 -3.03
C ILE A 60 -9.92 -19.17 -3.19
N TYR A 61 -10.82 -20.11 -3.52
CA TYR A 61 -12.25 -19.87 -3.65
C TYR A 61 -12.90 -19.34 -2.36
N ILE A 62 -12.37 -19.69 -1.18
CA ILE A 62 -12.88 -19.22 0.11
C ILE A 62 -12.64 -17.72 0.28
N TYR A 63 -11.46 -17.23 -0.10
CA TYR A 63 -11.14 -15.80 -0.03
C TYR A 63 -11.95 -14.98 -1.04
N ILE A 64 -12.19 -15.53 -2.23
CA ILE A 64 -13.06 -14.91 -3.24
C ILE A 64 -14.51 -14.83 -2.72
N ALA A 65 -15.04 -15.93 -2.19
CA ALA A 65 -16.38 -15.95 -1.62
C ALA A 65 -16.52 -14.97 -0.45
N ALA A 66 -15.54 -14.94 0.45
CA ALA A 66 -15.50 -13.99 1.56
C ALA A 66 -15.49 -12.53 1.08
N GLY A 67 -14.69 -12.22 0.06
CA GLY A 67 -14.65 -10.89 -0.56
C GLY A 67 -16.01 -10.49 -1.15
N ILE A 68 -16.67 -11.39 -1.88
CA ILE A 68 -18.00 -11.13 -2.47
C ILE A 68 -19.04 -10.89 -1.37
N ILE A 69 -19.09 -11.74 -0.35
CA ILE A 69 -20.03 -11.60 0.77
C ILE A 69 -19.80 -10.25 1.46
N PHE A 70 -18.54 -9.93 1.75
CA PHE A 70 -18.17 -8.65 2.36
C PHE A 70 -18.62 -7.46 1.53
N THR A 71 -18.37 -7.47 0.21
CA THR A 71 -18.78 -6.39 -0.69
C THR A 71 -20.30 -6.22 -0.75
N VAL A 72 -21.05 -7.32 -0.84
CA VAL A 72 -22.52 -7.27 -0.86
C VAL A 72 -23.06 -6.63 0.43
N LEU A 73 -22.57 -7.08 1.59
CA LEU A 73 -22.96 -6.50 2.88
C LEU A 73 -22.58 -5.02 2.99
N PHE A 74 -21.41 -4.63 2.49
CA PHE A 74 -20.94 -3.25 2.47
C PHE A 74 -21.88 -2.36 1.65
N VAL A 75 -22.27 -2.79 0.46
CA VAL A 75 -23.20 -2.04 -0.40
C VAL A 75 -24.58 -1.92 0.24
N ILE A 76 -25.12 -3.00 0.81
CA ILE A 76 -26.40 -2.97 1.53
C ILE A 76 -26.35 -1.96 2.67
N THR A 77 -25.24 -1.93 3.41
CA THR A 77 -25.02 -1.00 4.51
C THR A 77 -25.08 0.45 4.02
N ILE A 78 -24.32 0.79 2.96
CA ILE A 78 -24.34 2.15 2.39
C ILE A 78 -25.75 2.52 1.91
N VAL A 79 -26.42 1.63 1.17
CA VAL A 79 -27.78 1.87 0.67
C VAL A 79 -28.75 2.13 1.82
N THR A 80 -28.69 1.32 2.88
CA THR A 80 -29.55 1.49 4.06
C THR A 80 -29.30 2.84 4.73
N VAL A 81 -28.03 3.20 4.93
CA VAL A 81 -27.66 4.51 5.50
C VAL A 81 -28.19 5.65 4.64
N VAL A 82 -27.97 5.62 3.33
CA VAL A 82 -28.45 6.66 2.41
C VAL A 82 -29.96 6.76 2.43
N LYS A 83 -30.68 5.63 2.40
CA LYS A 83 -32.14 5.62 2.45
C LYS A 83 -32.66 6.19 3.77
N ASN A 84 -32.02 5.87 4.89
CA ASN A 84 -32.38 6.44 6.18
C ASN A 84 -32.14 7.95 6.22
N ILE A 85 -31.04 8.42 5.64
CA ILE A 85 -30.74 9.85 5.54
C ILE A 85 -31.81 10.56 4.69
N LEU A 86 -32.16 10.03 3.52
CA LEU A 86 -33.19 10.60 2.64
C LEU A 86 -34.56 10.64 3.33
N ALA A 87 -34.96 9.53 3.96
CA ALA A 87 -36.22 9.45 4.70
C ALA A 87 -36.26 10.45 5.88
N SER A 88 -35.14 10.66 6.57
CA SER A 88 -35.05 11.66 7.64
C SER A 88 -35.04 13.10 7.13
N ALA A 89 -34.60 13.32 5.89
CA ALA A 89 -34.58 14.64 5.23
C ALA A 89 -35.94 15.02 4.61
N GLY A 90 -36.96 14.16 4.74
CA GLY A 90 -38.31 14.42 4.25
C GLY A 90 -38.50 14.26 2.74
N MET A 91 -37.60 13.55 2.05
CA MET A 91 -37.73 13.13 0.65
C MET A 91 -38.19 11.68 0.52
#